data_AF-A0A832ZJV7-F1
#
_entry.id   AF-A0A832ZJV7-F1
#
_cell.length_a   1.000
_cell.length_b   1.000
_cell.length_c   1.000
_cell.angle_alpha   90.00
_cell.angle_beta   90.00
_cell.angle_gamma   90.00
#
_symmetry.space_group_name_H-M   'P 1'
#
loop_
_entity.id
_entity.type
_entity.pdbx_description
1 polymer ?
#
loop_
_entity_poly.entity_id
_entity_poly.type
_entity_poly.pdbx_seq_one_letter_code
_entity_poly.pdbx_strand_id
1 'polypeptide(L)' 'MRIPGNEVVYRSLKVDDVDEGLVIKTSYEREKKMLELYVETDSLGSLKNVLEDYFKNYEMSLKILEIVREGYKGDIR' A
#
# COMPACT_ATOMS: atom_id res chain seq x y z
N MET A 1 8.18 -1.33 -8.39
CA MET A 1 8.56 -0.15 -7.58
C MET A 1 8.78 -0.60 -6.13
N ARG A 2 9.71 0.02 -5.39
CA ARG A 2 10.02 -0.30 -3.99
C ARG A 2 9.77 0.90 -3.11
N ILE A 3 8.95 0.77 -2.07
CA ILE A 3 8.68 1.83 -1.09
C ILE A 3 8.80 1.28 0.34
N PRO A 4 9.16 2.12 1.33
CA PRO A 4 9.10 1.71 2.73
C PRO A 4 7.70 1.22 3.09
N GLY A 5 7.61 0.24 4.00
CA GLY A 5 6.32 -0.19 4.49
C GLY A 5 6.43 -1.15 5.66
N ASN A 6 5.28 -1.65 6.10
CA ASN A 6 5.20 -2.67 7.14
C ASN A 6 4.10 -3.67 6.80
N GLU A 7 4.03 -4.76 7.57
CA GLU A 7 3.08 -5.85 7.32
C GLU A 7 1.62 -5.39 7.39
N VAL A 8 1.28 -4.39 8.20
CA VAL A 8 -0.09 -3.88 8.29
C VAL A 8 -0.45 -3.10 7.03
N VAL A 9 0.42 -2.19 6.59
CA VAL A 9 0.24 -1.44 5.34
C VAL A 9 0.18 -2.40 4.14
N TYR A 10 1.04 -3.42 4.11
CA TYR A 10 1.02 -4.47 3.09
C TYR A 10 -0.36 -5.14 2.99
N ARG A 11 -0.90 -5.59 4.13
CA ARG A 11 -2.18 -6.29 4.18
C ARG A 11 -3.32 -5.39 3.72
N SER A 12 -3.28 -4.10 4.04
CA SER A 12 -4.28 -3.14 3.55
C SER A 12 -4.24 -2.98 2.03
N LEU A 13 -3.05 -2.93 1.44
CA LEU A 13 -2.88 -2.71 0.00
C LEU A 13 -3.13 -3.96 -0.85
N LYS A 14 -2.82 -5.15 -0.34
CA LYS A 14 -2.99 -6.41 -1.07
C LYS A 14 -4.46 -6.76 -1.38
N VAL A 15 -5.39 -6.24 -0.58
CA VAL A 15 -6.83 -6.54 -0.73
C VAL A 15 -7.40 -5.97 -2.04
N ASP A 16 -6.71 -5.01 -2.67
CA ASP A 16 -7.14 -4.32 -3.89
C ASP A 16 -6.51 -4.88 -5.19
N ASP A 17 -5.81 -6.02 -5.16
CA ASP A 17 -5.22 -6.61 -6.37
C ASP A 17 -6.35 -7.09 -7.33
N VAL A 18 -6.38 -6.59 -8.59
CA VAL A 18 -7.36 -6.93 -9.64
C VAL A 18 -6.66 -7.65 -10.81
N ASP A 19 -7.37 -8.56 -11.50
CA ASP A 19 -6.87 -9.30 -12.68
C ASP A 19 -7.92 -9.28 -13.82
N GLU A 20 -8.09 -8.11 -14.45
CA GLU A 20 -8.94 -7.89 -15.64
C GLU A 20 -8.15 -7.17 -16.75
N GLY A 21 -7.08 -7.80 -17.27
CA GLY A 21 -6.19 -7.19 -18.27
C GLY A 21 -5.20 -6.14 -17.72
N LEU A 22 -5.24 -5.95 -16.41
CA LEU A 22 -4.38 -5.11 -15.61
C LEU A 22 -3.90 -5.99 -14.45
N VAL A 23 -2.60 -6.24 -14.35
CA VAL A 23 -2.04 -7.05 -13.26
C VAL A 23 -1.45 -6.11 -12.23
N ILE A 24 -1.99 -6.13 -11.01
CA ILE A 24 -1.43 -5.44 -9.85
C ILE A 24 -1.01 -6.48 -8.84
N LYS A 25 0.25 -6.44 -8.42
CA LYS A 25 0.77 -7.34 -7.39
C LYS A 25 1.53 -6.55 -6.36
N THR A 26 1.07 -6.66 -5.12
CA THR A 26 1.79 -6.12 -3.96
C THR A 26 2.47 -7.27 -3.21
N SER A 27 3.74 -7.08 -2.86
CA SER A 27 4.51 -8.00 -2.01
C SER A 27 5.27 -7.24 -0.92
N TYR A 28 5.70 -7.96 0.11
CA TYR A 28 6.35 -7.37 1.28
C TYR A 28 7.61 -8.14 1.66
N GLU A 29 8.76 -7.46 1.60
CA GLU A 29 10.04 -7.96 2.05
C GLU A 29 10.22 -7.65 3.55
N ARG A 30 9.96 -8.67 4.39
CA ARG A 30 9.95 -8.53 5.86
C ARG A 30 11.27 -8.03 6.45
N GLU A 31 12.41 -8.53 5.94
CA GLU A 31 13.74 -8.20 6.48
C GLU A 31 14.10 -6.73 6.26
N LYS A 32 13.80 -6.21 5.06
CA LYS A 32 14.09 -4.82 4.69
C LYS A 32 12.96 -3.85 5.02
N LYS A 33 11.79 -4.36 5.43
CA LYS A 33 10.56 -3.58 5.65
C LYS A 33 10.18 -2.76 4.41
N MET A 34 10.21 -3.43 3.26
CA MET A 34 9.94 -2.83 1.95
C MET A 34 8.71 -3.44 1.32
N LEU A 35 7.84 -2.59 0.77
CA LEU A 35 6.77 -2.98 -0.15
C LEU A 35 7.31 -2.98 -1.57
N GLU A 36 6.93 -4.00 -2.31
CA GLU A 36 7.20 -4.14 -3.73
C GLU A 36 5.88 -4.16 -4.50
N LEU A 37 5.72 -3.16 -5.36
CA LEU A 37 4.59 -3.05 -6.27
C LEU A 37 5.02 -3.44 -7.69
N TYR A 38 4.29 -4.36 -8.29
CA TYR A 38 4.38 -4.73 -9.70
C TYR A 38 3.06 -4.39 -10.39
N VAL A 39 3.15 -3.68 -11.52
CA VAL A 39 2.00 -3.31 -12.35
C VAL A 39 2.32 -3.67 -13.80
N GLU A 40 1.42 -4.42 -14.43
CA GLU A 40 1.46 -4.73 -15.86
C GLU A 40 0.16 -4.26 -16.52
N THR A 41 0.29 -3.49 -17.58
CA THR A 41 -0.84 -2.87 -18.30
C THR A 41 -0.43 -2.54 -19.73
N ASP A 42 -1.40 -2.54 -20.64
CA ASP A 42 -1.23 -2.20 -22.05
C ASP A 42 -1.33 -0.69 -22.33
N SER A 43 -1.85 0.09 -21.37
CA SER A 43 -2.07 1.52 -21.52
C SER A 43 -1.38 2.37 -20.45
N LEU A 44 -0.81 3.51 -20.87
CA LEU A 44 -0.23 4.51 -19.97
C LEU A 44 -1.29 5.17 -19.06
N GLY A 45 -2.53 5.31 -19.56
CA GLY A 45 -3.63 5.88 -18.78
C GLY A 45 -4.00 5.00 -17.60
N SER A 46 -4.13 3.69 -17.83
CA SER A 46 -4.38 2.70 -16.78
C SER A 46 -3.24 2.67 -15.76
N LEU A 47 -1.98 2.72 -16.22
CA LEU A 47 -0.81 2.78 -15.32
C LEU A 47 -0.89 3.98 -14.38
N LYS A 48 -1.20 5.17 -14.92
CA LYS A 48 -1.31 6.39 -14.13
C LYS A 48 -2.39 6.26 -13.05
N ASN A 49 -3.58 5.79 -13.42
CA ASN A 49 -4.70 5.65 -12.49
C ASN A 49 -4.36 4.68 -11.35
N VAL A 50 -3.77 3.52 -11.69
CA VAL A 50 -3.38 2.52 -10.69
C VAL A 50 -2.34 3.06 -9.71
N LEU A 51 -1.33 3.78 -10.21
CA LEU A 51 -0.33 4.36 -9.32
C LEU A 51 -0.95 5.44 -8.43
N GLU A 52 -1.82 6.30 -8.96
CA GLU A 52 -2.51 7.32 -8.17
C GLU A 52 -3.37 6.70 -7.06
N ASP A 53 -4.13 5.65 -7.37
CA ASP A 53 -5.00 4.98 -6.39
C ASP A 53 -4.17 4.21 -5.36
N TYR A 54 -3.15 3.47 -5.79
CA TYR A 54 -2.24 2.75 -4.89
C TYR A 54 -1.57 3.70 -3.89
N PHE A 55 -1.07 4.85 -4.34
CA PHE A 55 -0.38 5.81 -3.47
C PHE A 55 -1.34 6.52 -2.51
N LYS A 56 -2.57 6.82 -2.95
CA LYS A 56 -3.61 7.32 -2.02
C LYS A 56 -3.91 6.30 -0.92
N ASN A 57 -4.08 5.02 -1.28
CA ASN A 57 -4.36 3.95 -0.31
C ASN A 57 -3.17 3.74 0.64
N TYR A 58 -1.95 3.87 0.15
CA TYR A 58 -0.72 3.81 0.96
C TYR A 58 -0.67 4.95 1.98
N GLU A 59 -0.88 6.19 1.55
CA GLU A 59 -0.91 7.35 2.45
C GLU A 59 -2.02 7.26 3.50
N MET A 60 -3.21 6.81 3.09
CA MET A 60 -4.32 6.59 4.01
C MET A 60 -3.98 5.54 5.07
N SER A 61 -3.36 4.43 4.65
CA SER A 61 -2.93 3.37 5.57
C SER A 61 -1.91 3.87 6.60
N LEU A 62 -0.98 4.73 6.18
CA LEU A 62 -0.02 5.36 7.10
C LEU A 62 -0.70 6.29 8.10
N LYS A 63 -1.61 7.15 7.63
CA LYS A 63 -2.36 8.09 8.49
C LYS A 63 -3.20 7.36 9.52
N ILE A 64 -3.87 6.28 9.14
CA ILE A 64 -4.63 5.44 10.08
C ILE A 64 -3.71 4.85 11.14
N LEU A 65 -2.54 4.33 10.75
CA LEU A 65 -1.57 3.79 11.71
C LEU A 65 -1.03 4.84 12.69
N GLU A 66 -0.84 6.07 12.21
CA GLU A 66 -0.43 7.20 13.05
C GLU A 66 -1.52 7.54 14.09
N ILE A 67 -2.77 7.72 13.64
CA ILE A 67 -3.92 7.99 14.52
C ILE A 67 -4.07 6.90 15.58
N VAL A 68 -3.98 5.63 15.19
CA VAL A 68 -4.07 4.50 16.12
C VAL A 68 -2.95 4.58 17.16
N ARG A 69 -1.70 4.82 16.74
CA ARG A 69 -0.55 4.96 17.66
C ARG A 69 -0.70 6.13 18.62
N GLU A 70 -1.27 7.25 18.18
CA GLU A 70 -1.49 8.43 19.03
C GLU A 70 -2.63 8.21 20.02
N GLY A 71 -3.74 7.58 19.60
CA GLY A 71 -4.84 7.19 20.47
C GLY A 71 -4.38 6.28 21.61
N TYR A 72 -3.54 5.28 21.32
CA TYR A 72 -2.95 4.40 22.34
C TYR A 72 -2.01 5.11 23.34
N LYS A 73 -1.46 6.28 22.99
CA LYS A 73 -0.67 7.09 23.95
C LYS A 73 -1.53 7.96 24.85
N GLY A 74 -2.79 8.22 24.48
CA GLY A 74 -3.74 9.00 25.26
C GLY A 74 -4.38 8.22 26.42
N ASP A 75 -4.50 6.90 26.29
CA ASP A 75 -5.19 6.02 27.25
C ASP A 75 -4.29 5.51 28.42
N ILE A 76 -3.03 5.94 28.52
CA ILE A 76 -2.11 5.59 29.63
C ILE A 76 -1.99 6.76 30.63
N ARG A 77 -3.08 7.45 30.95
CA ARG A 77 -3.10 8.48 31.99
C ARG A 77 -4.06 8.15 33.12
#